data_AF-A0A2E8IEH7-F1
#
_entry.id   AF-A0A2E8IEH7-F1
#
_cell.length_a   1.000
_cell.length_b   1.000
_cell.length_c   1.000
_cell.angle_alpha   90.00
_cell.angle_beta   90.00
_cell.angle_gamma   90.00
#
_symmetry.space_group_name_H-M   'P 1'
#
loop_
_entity.id
_entity.type
_entity.pdbx_description
1 polymer ?
#
loop_
_entity_poly.entity_id
_entity_poly.type
_entity_poly.pdbx_seq_one_letter_code
_entity_poly.pdbx_strand_id
1 'polypeptide(L)'
;MQITNYSGEGAYVVVSLINPEGEYEKTLLVQGDDEEWYPDLTGWWEQQKVKNENIDGIAGATVGAGGRGIGSFKIAQDKIDSGYKLRFETAVEDQKYYQDDLMIPLDQASLNGKFAGKGYIRYVRLMASN
;
A
#
# COMPACT_ATOMS: atom_id res chain seq x y z
N MET A 1 -1.88 6.81 -7.15
CA MET A 1 -2.90 5.75 -7.06
C MET A 1 -4.27 6.31 -7.40
N GLN A 2 -5.14 5.51 -8.02
CA GLN A 2 -6.53 5.86 -8.33
C GLN A 2 -7.44 4.84 -7.65
N ILE A 3 -8.44 5.33 -6.91
CA ILE A 3 -9.42 4.51 -6.19
C ILE A 3 -10.63 4.22 -7.09
N THR A 4 -11.24 3.05 -6.92
CA THR A 4 -12.49 2.66 -7.60
C THR A 4 -13.65 3.54 -7.15
N ASN A 5 -14.73 3.53 -7.92
CA ASN A 5 -15.96 4.16 -7.46
C ASN A 5 -16.70 3.16 -6.57
N TYR A 6 -17.03 3.58 -5.35
CA TYR A 6 -17.85 2.86 -4.38
C TYR A 6 -18.57 3.89 -3.48
N SER A 7 -19.45 3.44 -2.60
CA SER A 7 -20.16 4.29 -1.63
C SER A 7 -19.55 4.16 -0.24
N GLY A 8 -19.44 5.25 0.53
CA GLY A 8 -18.92 5.26 1.89
C GLY A 8 -17.69 6.15 2.03
N GLU A 9 -16.96 5.98 3.13
CA GLU A 9 -15.80 6.78 3.49
C GLU A 9 -14.57 6.52 2.60
N GLY A 10 -13.52 7.33 2.78
CA GLY A 10 -12.28 7.18 2.03
C GLY A 10 -11.55 5.87 2.34
N ALA A 11 -10.86 5.34 1.34
CA ALA A 11 -10.08 4.12 1.48
C ALA A 11 -8.77 4.42 2.21
N TYR A 12 -8.50 3.62 3.24
CA TYR A 12 -7.18 3.42 3.81
C TYR A 12 -6.36 2.56 2.87
N VAL A 13 -5.09 2.92 2.67
CA VAL A 13 -4.17 2.13 1.86
C VAL A 13 -2.81 2.05 2.54
N VAL A 14 -2.31 0.84 2.70
CA VAL A 14 -0.96 0.58 3.17
C VAL A 14 -0.13 -0.01 2.05
N VAL A 15 1.12 0.45 1.92
CA VAL A 15 2.13 -0.13 1.05
C VAL A 15 3.21 -0.76 1.90
N SER A 16 3.41 -2.07 1.74
CA SER A 16 4.40 -2.85 2.44
C SER A 16 5.43 -3.44 1.50
N LEU A 17 6.66 -3.53 1.96
CA LEU A 17 7.71 -4.30 1.31
C LEU A 17 7.61 -5.75 1.79
N ILE A 18 7.54 -6.68 0.85
CA ILE A 18 7.48 -8.13 1.09
C ILE A 18 8.79 -8.74 0.58
N ASN A 19 9.44 -9.55 1.42
CA ASN A 19 10.71 -10.21 1.09
C ASN A 19 10.50 -11.38 0.10
N PRO A 20 11.57 -11.95 -0.48
CA PRO A 20 11.48 -13.08 -1.41
C PRO A 20 10.80 -14.32 -0.83
N GLU A 21 10.85 -14.50 0.49
CA GLU A 21 10.18 -15.57 1.24
C GLU A 21 8.66 -15.35 1.37
N GLY A 22 8.16 -14.17 0.97
CA GLY A 22 6.74 -13.81 1.05
C GLY A 22 6.32 -13.20 2.39
N GLU A 23 7.29 -12.88 3.24
CA GLU A 23 7.08 -12.32 4.57
C GLU A 23 7.11 -10.79 4.54
N TYR A 24 6.38 -10.22 5.49
CA TYR A 24 6.36 -8.78 5.71
C TYR A 24 7.74 -8.27 6.20
N GLU A 25 8.33 -7.34 5.47
CA GLU A 25 9.60 -6.74 5.87
C GLU A 25 9.41 -5.36 6.54
N LYS A 26 8.75 -4.42 5.84
CA LYS A 26 8.69 -3.01 6.25
C LYS A 26 7.44 -2.27 5.73
N THR A 27 6.91 -1.31 6.50
CA THR A 27 5.92 -0.33 5.99
C THR A 27 6.62 0.74 5.18
N LEU A 28 6.19 0.95 3.93
CA LEU A 28 6.72 2.00 3.06
C LEU A 28 5.84 3.25 3.06
N LEU A 29 4.52 3.08 3.10
CA LEU A 29 3.56 4.16 3.06
C LEU A 29 2.26 3.76 3.76
N VAL A 30 1.68 4.68 4.51
CA VAL A 30 0.28 4.63 4.97
C VAL A 30 -0.46 5.84 4.41
N GLN A 31 -1.61 5.62 3.79
CA GLN A 31 -2.54 6.65 3.32
C GLN A 31 -3.82 6.54 4.16
N GLY A 32 -4.14 7.58 4.91
CA GLY A 32 -5.07 7.56 6.04
C GLY A 32 -4.33 7.94 7.32
N ASP A 33 -4.80 8.97 8.01
CA ASP A 33 -4.14 9.60 9.16
C ASP A 33 -4.88 9.40 10.49
N ASP A 34 -6.09 8.85 10.45
CA ASP A 34 -6.82 8.46 11.65
C ASP A 34 -6.51 7.01 12.04
N GLU A 35 -5.79 6.86 13.16
CA GLU A 35 -5.32 5.58 13.69
C GLU A 35 -6.47 4.70 14.21
N GLU A 36 -7.66 5.25 14.47
CA GLU A 36 -8.84 4.51 14.92
C GLU A 36 -9.19 3.36 13.97
N TRP A 37 -8.92 3.55 12.68
CA TRP A 37 -9.28 2.62 11.60
C TRP A 37 -8.11 1.74 11.12
N TYR A 38 -6.91 1.90 11.68
CA TYR A 38 -5.79 1.01 11.38
C TYR A 38 -6.07 -0.48 11.64
N PRO A 39 -6.86 -0.87 12.67
CA PRO A 39 -7.23 -2.27 12.87
C PRO A 39 -7.99 -2.92 11.71
N ASP A 40 -8.66 -2.15 10.84
CA ASP A 40 -9.38 -2.69 9.68
C ASP A 40 -8.44 -3.21 8.59
N LEU A 41 -7.22 -2.70 8.55
CA LEU A 41 -6.11 -3.24 7.76
C LEU A 41 -5.46 -4.41 8.50
N THR A 42 -6.27 -5.44 8.80
CA THR A 42 -5.93 -6.52 9.73
C THR A 42 -4.57 -7.17 9.47
N GLY A 43 -4.20 -7.38 8.21
CA GLY A 43 -2.92 -8.01 7.84
C GLY A 43 -1.72 -7.17 8.25
N TRP A 44 -1.70 -5.90 7.87
CA TRP A 44 -0.70 -4.94 8.30
C TRP A 44 -0.73 -4.66 9.80
N TRP A 45 -1.92 -4.51 10.40
CA TRP A 45 -2.06 -4.17 11.82
C TRP A 45 -1.44 -5.21 12.76
N GLU A 46 -1.59 -6.50 12.45
CA GLU A 46 -0.92 -7.57 13.19
C GLU A 46 0.62 -7.46 13.13
N GLN A 47 1.18 -6.95 12.02
CA GLN A 47 2.63 -6.70 11.93
C GLN A 47 3.06 -5.53 12.80
N GLN A 48 2.25 -4.48 12.88
CA GLN A 48 2.54 -3.28 13.69
C GLN A 48 2.49 -3.56 15.19
N LYS A 49 1.65 -4.50 15.64
CA LYS A 49 1.63 -4.93 17.04
C LYS A 49 2.96 -5.54 17.50
N VAL A 50 3.70 -6.17 16.57
CA VAL A 50 4.95 -6.87 16.86
C VAL A 50 6.17 -5.99 16.57
N LYS A 51 6.10 -5.15 15.53
CA LYS A 51 7.20 -4.30 15.10
C LYS A 51 7.00 -2.86 15.58
N ASN A 52 7.97 -2.36 16.33
CA ASN A 52 8.06 -0.94 16.66
C ASN A 52 8.86 -0.21 15.57
N GLU A 53 8.30 -0.11 14.36
CA GLU A 53 8.96 0.54 13.23
C GLU A 53 8.55 2.02 13.12
N ASN A 54 9.51 2.87 12.75
CA ASN A 54 9.22 4.24 12.38
C ASN A 54 8.78 4.26 10.91
N ILE A 55 7.53 4.62 10.66
CA ILE A 55 6.95 4.66 9.33
C ILE A 55 7.40 5.95 8.64
N ASP A 56 8.28 5.81 7.65
CA ASP A 56 8.88 6.96 6.95
C ASP A 56 7.87 7.80 6.14
N GLY A 57 6.67 7.27 5.85
CA GLY A 57 5.66 7.94 5.04
C GLY A 57 4.24 7.68 5.53
N ILE A 58 3.64 8.65 6.23
CA ILE A 58 2.19 8.76 6.41
C ILE A 58 1.71 9.89 5.52
N ALA A 59 0.95 9.55 4.49
CA ALA A 59 0.41 10.49 3.51
C ALA A 59 -1.01 10.90 3.88
N GLY A 60 -1.19 11.72 4.91
CA GLY A 60 -2.44 12.44 5.25
C GLY A 60 -3.74 11.62 5.18
N ALA A 61 -4.85 12.31 4.94
CA ALA A 61 -6.20 11.75 4.95
C ALA A 61 -6.43 10.61 3.95
N THR A 62 -7.48 9.82 4.17
CA THR A 62 -7.91 8.75 3.26
C THR A 62 -8.27 9.26 1.86
N VAL A 63 -8.27 8.36 0.87
CA VAL A 63 -8.62 8.73 -0.51
C VAL A 63 -10.07 8.34 -0.79
N GLY A 64 -10.92 9.34 -0.98
CA GLY A 64 -12.34 9.14 -1.33
C GLY A 64 -12.54 8.31 -2.60
N ALA A 65 -13.74 7.72 -2.73
CA ALA A 65 -14.16 6.98 -3.91
C ALA A 65 -13.95 7.78 -5.21
N GLY A 66 -13.35 7.15 -6.23
CA GLY A 66 -12.98 7.81 -7.48
C GLY A 66 -11.85 8.84 -7.36
N GLY A 67 -11.29 9.03 -6.16
CA GLY A 67 -10.21 9.95 -5.85
C GLY A 67 -8.83 9.44 -6.25
N ARG A 68 -7.85 10.33 -6.11
CA ARG A 68 -6.43 10.06 -6.40
C ARG A 68 -5.59 10.37 -5.17
N GLY A 69 -4.78 9.40 -4.77
CA GLY A 69 -3.71 9.57 -3.78
C GLY A 69 -2.35 9.62 -4.45
N ILE A 70 -1.43 10.40 -3.91
CA ILE A 70 -0.02 10.45 -4.33
C ILE A 70 0.83 10.24 -3.08
N GLY A 71 1.77 9.30 -3.15
CA GLY A 71 2.73 9.06 -2.10
C GLY A 71 4.09 8.76 -2.70
N SER A 72 5.12 8.93 -1.90
CA SER A 72 6.50 8.63 -2.25
C SER A 72 7.15 7.89 -1.10
N PHE A 73 7.97 6.90 -1.41
CA PHE A 73 8.77 6.15 -0.45
C PHE A 73 10.12 5.85 -1.08
N LYS A 74 11.11 5.51 -0.24
CA LYS A 74 12.45 5.12 -0.68
C LYS A 74 12.61 3.61 -0.57
N ILE A 75 13.30 3.04 -1.54
CA ILE A 75 13.67 1.62 -1.56
C ILE A 75 15.17 1.55 -1.84
N ALA A 76 15.85 0.63 -1.14
CA ALA A 76 17.26 0.37 -1.38
C ALA A 76 17.45 -0.35 -2.72
N GLN A 77 18.47 0.05 -3.48
CA GLN A 77 18.68 -0.42 -4.86
C GLN A 77 18.91 -1.94 -4.95
N ASP A 78 19.49 -2.54 -3.91
CA ASP A 78 19.75 -3.97 -3.78
C ASP A 78 18.48 -4.84 -3.64
N LYS A 79 17.33 -4.21 -3.38
CA LYS A 79 16.03 -4.88 -3.32
C LYS A 79 15.35 -5.00 -4.69
N ILE A 80 15.82 -4.27 -5.69
CA ILE A 80 15.29 -4.34 -7.06
C ILE A 80 15.90 -5.57 -7.74
N ASP A 81 15.06 -6.31 -8.47
CA ASP A 81 15.41 -7.57 -9.17
C ASP A 81 15.88 -8.71 -8.25
N SER A 82 15.65 -8.60 -6.93
CA SER A 82 16.05 -9.63 -5.95
C SER A 82 14.88 -10.44 -5.37
N GLY A 83 13.71 -10.39 -6.01
CA GLY A 83 12.53 -11.20 -5.65
C GLY A 83 11.55 -10.53 -4.68
N TYR A 84 11.87 -9.31 -4.22
CA TYR A 84 10.99 -8.49 -3.40
C TYR A 84 9.71 -8.08 -4.13
N LYS A 85 8.68 -7.72 -3.36
CA LYS A 85 7.39 -7.22 -3.88
C LYS A 85 6.88 -6.05 -3.07
N LEU A 86 6.06 -5.23 -3.73
CA LEU A 86 5.21 -4.23 -3.07
C LEU A 86 3.81 -4.84 -2.90
N ARG A 87 3.32 -4.91 -1.66
CA ARG A 87 1.93 -5.25 -1.36
C ARG A 87 1.17 -3.98 -1.00
N PHE A 88 -0.02 -3.84 -1.57
CA PHE A 88 -0.99 -2.82 -1.25
C PHE A 88 -2.19 -3.48 -0.58
N GLU A 89 -2.45 -3.07 0.65
CA GLU A 89 -3.64 -3.48 1.42
C GLU A 89 -4.62 -2.32 1.42
N THR A 90 -5.92 -2.60 1.34
CA THR A 90 -6.95 -1.58 1.42
C THR A 90 -8.10 -1.94 2.33
N ALA A 91 -8.63 -0.94 3.02
CA ALA A 91 -9.84 -1.04 3.83
C ALA A 91 -10.66 0.24 3.67
N VAL A 92 -11.96 0.13 3.85
CA VAL A 92 -12.89 1.25 3.99
C VAL A 92 -13.68 0.97 5.25
N GLU A 93 -13.89 2.00 6.07
CA GLU A 93 -14.67 1.92 7.31
C GLU A 93 -16.00 1.19 7.08
N ASP A 94 -16.30 0.23 7.96
CA ASP A 94 -17.50 -0.63 7.93
C ASP A 94 -17.69 -1.43 6.63
N GLN A 95 -16.63 -1.61 5.85
CA GLN A 95 -16.69 -2.32 4.57
C GLN A 95 -15.60 -3.40 4.47
N LYS A 96 -15.44 -3.93 3.26
CA LYS A 96 -14.56 -5.05 2.99
C LYS A 96 -13.10 -4.61 3.11
N TYR A 97 -12.27 -5.49 3.65
CA TYR A 97 -10.81 -5.38 3.62
C TYR A 97 -10.22 -6.27 2.50
N TYR A 98 -9.17 -5.78 1.84
CA TYR A 98 -8.42 -6.48 0.80
C TYR A 98 -6.92 -6.48 1.15
N GLN A 99 -6.45 -7.60 1.72
CA GLN A 99 -5.04 -7.80 2.05
C GLN A 99 -4.12 -7.71 0.83
N ASP A 100 -4.50 -8.37 -0.27
CA ASP A 100 -3.74 -8.35 -1.52
C ASP A 100 -4.55 -7.64 -2.61
N ASP A 101 -4.99 -6.41 -2.34
CA ASP A 101 -5.64 -5.57 -3.36
C ASP A 101 -4.71 -5.45 -4.58
N LEU A 102 -3.43 -5.21 -4.33
CA LEU A 102 -2.41 -5.21 -5.37
C LEU A 102 -1.08 -5.75 -4.87
N MET A 103 -0.44 -6.58 -5.70
CA MET A 103 0.91 -7.07 -5.47
C MET A 103 1.74 -6.86 -6.73
N ILE A 104 2.87 -6.16 -6.60
CA ILE A 104 3.73 -5.77 -7.72
C ILE A 104 5.14 -6.31 -7.46
N PRO A 105 5.74 -7.11 -8.38
CA PRO A 105 7.14 -7.46 -8.30
C PRO A 105 8.03 -6.21 -8.28
N LEU A 106 9.08 -6.19 -7.47
CA LEU A 106 10.05 -5.09 -7.45
C LEU A 106 11.19 -5.40 -8.43
N ASP A 107 10.96 -5.14 -9.71
CA ASP A 107 11.91 -5.35 -10.80
C ASP A 107 11.99 -4.11 -11.70
N GLN A 108 13.00 -4.04 -12.57
CA GLN A 108 13.18 -2.87 -13.45
C GLN A 108 11.97 -2.58 -14.34
N ALA A 109 11.24 -3.62 -14.76
CA ALA A 109 10.07 -3.45 -15.61
C ALA A 109 8.91 -2.80 -14.86
N SER A 110 8.83 -3.00 -13.53
CA SER A 110 7.72 -2.52 -12.73
C SER A 110 7.84 -1.08 -12.26
N LEU A 111 9.06 -0.55 -12.13
CA LEU A 111 9.35 0.78 -11.59
C LEU A 111 8.67 1.95 -12.30
N ASN A 112 8.25 1.77 -13.56
CA ASN A 112 7.50 2.77 -14.34
C ASN A 112 6.16 2.25 -14.87
N GLY A 113 5.65 1.17 -14.27
CA GLY A 113 4.46 0.46 -14.70
C GLY A 113 3.15 1.03 -14.18
N LYS A 114 2.05 0.54 -14.76
CA LYS A 114 0.68 0.79 -14.30
C LYS A 114 -0.01 -0.55 -14.03
N PHE A 115 -0.51 -0.72 -12.82
CA PHE A 115 -1.00 -2.00 -12.33
C PHE A 115 -2.42 -1.84 -11.81
N ALA A 116 -3.33 -2.72 -12.24
CA ALA A 116 -4.71 -2.72 -11.76
C ALA A 116 -4.80 -3.44 -10.41
N GLY A 117 -5.58 -2.88 -9.48
CA GLY A 117 -5.92 -3.56 -8.23
C GLY A 117 -7.09 -4.52 -8.39
N LYS A 118 -7.42 -5.22 -7.31
CA LYS A 118 -8.48 -6.22 -7.22
C LYS A 118 -9.65 -5.78 -6.33
N GLY A 119 -9.46 -4.73 -5.53
CA GLY A 119 -10.40 -4.20 -4.54
C GLY A 119 -10.69 -2.72 -4.77
N TYR A 120 -10.40 -1.88 -3.76
CA TYR A 120 -10.61 -0.44 -3.84
C TYR A 120 -9.57 0.28 -4.71
N ILE A 121 -8.44 -0.35 -5.03
CA ILE A 121 -7.50 0.19 -5.99
C ILE A 121 -8.00 -0.07 -7.41
N ARG A 122 -8.31 1.01 -8.14
CA ARG A 122 -8.53 0.91 -9.59
C ARG A 122 -7.21 0.67 -10.31
N TYR A 123 -6.20 1.48 -10.00
CA TYR A 123 -4.82 1.24 -10.43
C TYR A 123 -3.80 2.02 -9.61
N VAL A 124 -2.57 1.52 -9.58
CA VAL A 124 -1.36 2.24 -9.15
C VAL A 124 -0.48 2.50 -10.37
N ARG A 125 0.15 3.67 -10.42
CA ARG A 125 1.21 3.97 -11.37
C ARG A 125 2.48 4.23 -10.56
N LEU A 126 3.52 3.44 -10.80
CA LEU A 126 4.83 3.65 -10.23
C LEU A 126 5.64 4.57 -11.16
N MET A 127 6.46 5.41 -10.56
CA MET A 127 7.38 6.30 -11.26
C MET A 127 8.65 6.37 -10.43
N ALA A 128 9.73 5.75 -10.91
CA ALA A 128 11.03 5.89 -10.28
C ALA A 128 11.63 7.26 -10.63
N SER A 129 12.17 7.93 -9.62
CA SER A 129 12.97 9.15 -9.77
C SER A 129 14.34 8.91 -9.15
N ASN A 130 15.39 9.25 -9.90
CA ASN A 130 16.79 9.22 -9.45
C ASN A 130 17.17 10.51 -8.72
#